data_AF-A0A8T6NXP8-F1
#
_entry.id   AF-A0A8T6NXP8-F1
#
_cell.length_a   1.000
_cell.length_b   1.000
_cell.length_c   1.000
_cell.angle_alpha   90.00
_cell.angle_beta   90.00
_cell.angle_gamma   90.00
#
_symmetry.space_group_name_H-M   'P 1'
#
loop_
_entity.id
_entity.type
_entity.pdbx_description
1 polymer ?
#
loop_
_entity_poly.entity_id
_entity_poly.type
_entity_poly.pdbx_seq_one_letter_code
_entity_poly.pdbx_strand_id
1 'polypeptide(L)'
;MSDWLRDNRDIAAVMALFALTASLYAVFTPLFEMSDELWHYPMVKTLADGNGLPVQDPENVGPWRQEGSQPPLYYYAGAALTFWIDTSDMDEVRRVNPHVDNGVITPDGNTNLIVHNFPQEQFPWGGTTLAVRLVRLLSVAMSTMTVYILSLIHI
;
A
#
# COMPACT_ATOMS: atom_id res chain seq x y z
N MET A 1 -28.76 -8.46 -4.06
CA MET A 1 -27.89 -7.34 -4.47
C MET A 1 -28.65 -6.29 -5.27
N SER A 2 -29.39 -6.67 -6.33
CA SER A 2 -30.12 -5.72 -7.18
C SER A 2 -31.17 -4.88 -6.44
N ASP A 3 -31.88 -5.46 -5.48
CA ASP A 3 -32.98 -4.78 -4.79
C ASP A 3 -32.43 -3.75 -3.79
N TRP A 4 -31.39 -4.11 -3.02
CA TRP A 4 -30.68 -3.17 -2.14
C TRP A 4 -30.13 -1.96 -2.91
N LEU A 5 -29.52 -2.17 -4.09
CA LEU A 5 -29.01 -1.09 -4.93
C LEU A 5 -30.12 -0.18 -5.45
N ARG A 6 -31.31 -0.71 -5.71
CA ARG A 6 -32.47 0.09 -6.14
C ARG A 6 -33.01 0.96 -5.03
N ASP A 7 -32.95 0.47 -3.80
CA ASP A 7 -33.46 1.15 -2.60
C ASP A 7 -32.43 2.14 -2.01
N ASN A 8 -31.13 1.92 -2.24
CA ASN A 8 -30.02 2.71 -1.69
C ASN A 8 -29.14 3.32 -2.79
N ARG A 9 -29.76 3.91 -3.83
CA ARG A 9 -29.05 4.42 -5.01
C ARG A 9 -28.05 5.53 -4.69
N ASP A 10 -28.38 6.35 -3.70
CA ASP A 10 -27.55 7.41 -3.15
C ASP A 10 -26.28 6.85 -2.49
N ILE A 11 -26.42 5.85 -1.61
CA ILE A 11 -25.29 5.16 -0.98
C ILE A 11 -24.43 4.49 -2.05
N ALA A 12 -25.06 3.80 -3.02
CA ALA A 12 -24.35 3.17 -4.13
C ALA A 12 -23.56 4.19 -4.96
N ALA A 13 -24.13 5.38 -5.21
CA ALA A 13 -23.44 6.46 -5.92
C ALA A 13 -22.24 6.99 -5.12
N VAL A 14 -22.38 7.18 -3.81
CA VAL A 14 -21.27 7.59 -2.92
C VAL A 14 -20.17 6.53 -2.91
N MET A 15 -20.52 5.26 -2.78
CA MET A 15 -19.55 4.15 -2.83
C MET A 15 -18.81 4.08 -4.16
N ALA A 16 -19.52 4.24 -5.28
CA ALA A 16 -18.91 4.25 -6.60
C ALA A 16 -17.95 5.43 -6.77
N LEU A 17 -18.36 6.62 -6.32
CA LEU A 17 -17.52 7.82 -6.35
C LEU A 17 -16.28 7.63 -5.47
N PHE A 18 -16.45 7.11 -4.25
CA PHE A 18 -15.35 6.79 -3.34
C PHE A 18 -14.37 5.79 -3.96
N ALA A 19 -14.86 4.66 -4.49
CA ALA A 19 -14.00 3.65 -5.10
C ALA A 19 -13.23 4.21 -6.30
N LEU A 20 -13.88 5.05 -7.13
CA LEU A 20 -13.23 5.71 -8.25
C LEU A 20 -12.13 6.67 -7.79
N THR A 21 -12.45 7.61 -6.88
CA THR A 21 -11.48 8.62 -6.43
C THR A 21 -10.33 8.00 -5.64
N ALA A 22 -10.60 7.02 -4.78
CA ALA A 22 -9.58 6.29 -4.04
C ALA A 22 -8.67 5.47 -4.96
N SER A 23 -9.22 4.84 -6.01
CA SER A 23 -8.42 4.14 -7.02
C SER A 23 -7.54 5.09 -7.83
N LEU A 24 -8.08 6.25 -8.24
CA LEU A 24 -7.30 7.28 -8.92
C LEU A 24 -6.17 7.78 -8.02
N TYR A 25 -6.45 8.04 -6.74
CA TYR A 25 -5.44 8.44 -5.77
C TYR A 25 -4.35 7.36 -5.60
N ALA A 26 -4.75 6.09 -5.44
CA ALA A 26 -3.83 4.96 -5.36
C ALA A 26 -2.92 4.81 -6.60
N VAL A 27 -3.43 5.15 -7.78
CA VAL A 27 -2.71 5.05 -9.06
C VAL A 27 -1.85 6.28 -9.35
N PHE A 28 -2.28 7.49 -8.99
CA PHE A 28 -1.54 8.70 -9.37
C PHE A 28 -0.56 9.20 -8.32
N THR A 29 -0.72 8.82 -7.04
CA THR A 29 0.29 9.12 -6.01
C THR A 29 1.58 8.35 -6.31
N PRO A 30 2.76 8.99 -6.32
CA PRO A 30 4.04 8.29 -6.46
C PRO A 30 4.23 7.21 -5.40
N LEU A 31 5.07 6.21 -5.68
CA LEU A 31 5.30 5.08 -4.77
C LEU A 31 5.99 5.55 -3.48
N PHE A 32 5.65 4.98 -2.32
CA PHE A 32 6.25 5.26 -1.00
C PHE A 32 6.20 6.71 -0.49
N GLU A 33 5.45 7.61 -1.13
CA GLU A 33 5.10 8.94 -0.58
C GLU A 33 4.00 8.84 0.50
N MET A 34 3.28 7.72 0.58
CA MET A 34 2.40 7.45 1.72
C MET A 34 3.24 7.01 2.93
N SER A 35 3.12 7.75 4.03
CA SER A 35 3.95 7.67 5.26
C SER A 35 4.50 6.28 5.58
N ASP A 36 3.64 5.26 5.64
CA ASP A 36 4.02 3.95 6.17
C ASP A 36 4.15 2.87 5.08
N GLU A 37 3.82 3.18 3.82
CA GLU A 37 3.93 2.23 2.70
C GLU A 37 5.37 1.73 2.52
N LEU A 38 6.33 2.61 2.80
CA LEU A 38 7.77 2.33 2.79
C LEU A 38 8.18 1.18 3.70
N TRP A 39 7.37 0.89 4.73
CA TRP A 39 7.62 -0.17 5.72
C TRP A 39 6.64 -1.34 5.57
N HIS A 40 5.38 -1.08 5.19
CA HIS A 40 4.37 -2.12 4.98
C HIS A 40 4.69 -3.03 3.79
N TYR A 41 5.10 -2.47 2.65
CA TYR A 41 5.33 -3.30 1.46
C TYR A 41 6.51 -4.28 1.61
N PRO A 42 7.66 -3.91 2.21
CA PRO A 42 8.70 -4.89 2.55
C PRO A 42 8.18 -6.08 3.37
N MET A 43 7.21 -5.87 4.26
CA MET A 43 6.59 -6.96 5.03
C MET A 43 5.75 -7.87 4.11
N VAL A 44 4.96 -7.29 3.20
CA VAL A 44 4.25 -8.04 2.15
C VAL A 44 5.22 -8.86 1.30
N LYS A 45 6.29 -8.23 0.81
CA LYS A 45 7.32 -8.89 -0.02
C LYS A 45 7.96 -10.06 0.72
N THR A 46 8.31 -9.88 2.00
CA THR A 46 8.94 -10.92 2.81
C THR A 46 8.08 -12.19 2.89
N LEU A 47 6.76 -12.03 3.03
CA LEU A 47 5.82 -13.16 3.02
C LEU A 47 5.62 -13.72 1.61
N ALA A 48 5.56 -12.87 0.60
CA ALA A 48 5.41 -13.26 -0.81
C ALA A 48 6.61 -14.10 -1.29
N ASP A 49 7.81 -13.78 -0.82
CA ASP A 49 9.06 -14.51 -1.07
C ASP A 49 9.13 -15.86 -0.31
N GLY A 50 8.18 -16.13 0.60
CA GLY A 50 8.13 -17.38 1.35
C GLY A 50 8.99 -17.43 2.62
N ASN A 51 9.51 -16.29 3.10
CA ASN A 51 10.38 -16.24 4.29
C ASN A 51 9.65 -16.47 5.62
N GLY A 52 8.31 -16.52 5.62
CA GLY A 52 7.50 -16.64 6.83
C GLY A 52 7.48 -15.36 7.68
N LEU A 53 6.96 -15.45 8.90
CA LEU A 53 6.91 -14.29 9.81
C LEU A 53 8.32 -13.94 10.29
N PRO A 54 8.70 -12.65 10.26
CA PRO A 54 10.03 -12.23 10.68
C PRO A 54 10.20 -12.37 12.20
N VAL A 55 11.39 -12.80 12.60
CA VAL A 55 11.81 -12.76 14.01
C VAL A 55 12.15 -11.31 14.36
N GLN A 56 11.62 -10.82 15.47
CA GLN A 56 11.90 -9.47 15.95
C GLN A 56 13.29 -9.41 16.59
N ASP A 57 14.18 -8.62 16.00
CA ASP A 57 15.54 -8.40 16.47
C ASP A 57 15.82 -6.89 16.59
N PRO A 58 16.02 -6.35 17.81
CA PRO A 58 16.36 -4.93 18.00
C PRO A 58 17.67 -4.50 17.34
N GLU A 59 18.61 -5.42 17.15
CA GLU A 59 19.89 -5.13 16.48
C GLU A 59 19.75 -5.15 14.95
N ASN A 60 18.72 -5.82 14.44
CA ASN A 60 18.42 -5.93 13.01
C ASN A 60 16.90 -5.87 12.74
N VAL A 61 16.36 -4.64 12.74
CA VAL A 61 14.92 -4.39 12.59
C VAL A 61 14.34 -4.77 11.21
N GLY A 62 15.19 -5.13 10.24
CA GLY A 62 14.79 -5.49 8.88
C GLY A 62 14.17 -4.33 8.09
N PRO A 63 13.83 -4.57 6.81
CA PRO A 63 13.29 -3.53 5.93
C PRO A 63 11.86 -3.12 6.28
N TRP A 64 11.10 -3.94 7.01
CA TRP A 64 9.74 -3.67 7.51
C TRP A 64 9.72 -2.90 8.85
N ARG A 65 10.85 -2.82 9.57
CA ARG A 65 10.95 -2.13 10.88
C ARG A 65 9.85 -2.58 11.87
N GLN A 66 9.13 -1.64 12.46
CA GLN A 66 8.06 -1.90 13.42
C GLN A 66 6.89 -2.71 12.81
N GLU A 67 6.72 -2.68 11.48
CA GLU A 67 5.61 -3.37 10.80
C GLU A 67 5.70 -4.90 10.90
N GLY A 68 6.88 -5.43 11.19
CA GLY A 68 7.06 -6.86 11.44
C GLY A 68 6.40 -7.35 12.73
N SER A 69 6.03 -6.44 13.63
CA SER A 69 5.32 -6.75 14.87
C SER A 69 3.79 -6.65 14.75
N GLN A 70 3.29 -6.12 13.64
CA GLN A 70 1.85 -5.93 13.42
C GLN A 70 1.13 -7.25 13.10
N PRO A 71 -0.19 -7.34 13.36
CA PRO A 71 -0.98 -8.51 12.99
C PRO A 71 -0.89 -8.84 11.48
N PRO A 72 -0.67 -10.10 11.09
CA PRO A 72 -0.15 -10.40 9.76
C PRO A 72 -1.23 -10.55 8.67
N LEU A 73 -2.53 -10.49 9.01
CA LEU A 73 -3.62 -10.80 8.07
C LEU A 73 -3.56 -9.94 6.81
N TYR A 74 -3.35 -8.64 6.96
CA TYR A 74 -3.24 -7.72 5.84
C TYR A 74 -2.04 -8.04 4.95
N TYR A 75 -0.88 -8.35 5.56
CA TYR A 75 0.33 -8.67 4.81
C TYR A 75 0.22 -10.00 4.06
N TYR A 76 -0.43 -11.01 4.63
CA TYR A 76 -0.72 -12.26 3.94
C TYR A 76 -1.67 -12.07 2.75
N ALA A 77 -2.69 -11.21 2.88
CA ALA A 77 -3.59 -10.88 1.77
C ALA A 77 -2.82 -10.18 0.64
N GLY A 78 -1.96 -9.22 0.97
CA GLY A 78 -1.06 -8.58 0.01
C GLY A 78 -0.12 -9.59 -0.66
N ALA A 79 0.50 -10.48 0.12
CA ALA A 79 1.45 -11.47 -0.39
C ALA A 79 0.77 -12.48 -1.32
N ALA A 80 -0.41 -12.96 -0.95
CA ALA A 80 -1.20 -13.85 -1.81
C ALA A 80 -1.65 -13.18 -3.12
N LEU A 81 -1.78 -11.85 -3.14
CA LEU A 81 -2.12 -11.10 -4.34
C LEU A 81 -0.90 -10.91 -5.27
N THR A 82 0.32 -10.85 -4.73
CA THR A 82 1.52 -10.43 -5.47
C THR A 82 2.64 -11.47 -5.58
N PHE A 83 2.54 -12.66 -4.97
CA PHE A 83 3.60 -13.68 -4.95
C PHE A 83 4.12 -14.14 -6.32
N TRP A 84 3.33 -13.94 -7.37
CA TRP A 84 3.67 -14.33 -8.75
C TRP A 84 4.46 -13.25 -9.51
N ILE A 85 4.66 -12.08 -8.90
CA ILE A 85 5.38 -10.94 -9.49
C ILE A 85 6.84 -11.00 -9.05
N ASP A 86 7.75 -10.95 -10.02
CA ASP A 86 9.18 -10.77 -9.73
C ASP A 86 9.42 -9.36 -9.19
N THR A 87 9.81 -9.26 -7.92
CA THR A 87 10.05 -7.99 -7.22
C THR A 87 11.52 -7.85 -6.82
N SER A 88 12.42 -8.47 -7.60
CA SER A 88 13.87 -8.36 -7.41
C SER A 88 14.40 -6.92 -7.58
N ASP A 89 13.64 -6.06 -8.25
CA ASP A 89 13.89 -4.62 -8.42
C ASP A 89 13.58 -3.76 -7.18
N MET A 90 13.16 -4.37 -6.06
CA MET A 90 12.73 -3.66 -4.85
C MET A 90 13.75 -2.64 -4.34
N ASP A 91 15.05 -2.96 -4.38
CA ASP A 91 16.10 -2.05 -3.90
C ASP A 91 16.31 -0.84 -4.84
N GLU A 92 15.95 -0.98 -6.12
CA GLU A 92 15.96 0.13 -7.08
C GLU A 92 14.74 1.03 -6.91
N VAL A 93 13.55 0.42 -6.78
CA VAL A 93 12.28 1.16 -6.67
C VAL A 93 12.14 1.82 -5.29
N ARG A 94 12.64 1.17 -4.23
CA ARG A 94 12.63 1.69 -2.85
C ARG A 94 13.97 2.30 -2.45
N ARG A 95 14.46 3.22 -3.28
CA ARG A 95 15.71 3.94 -2.98
C ARG A 95 15.48 4.99 -1.89
N VAL A 96 15.82 4.67 -0.65
CA VAL A 96 15.72 5.61 0.48
C VAL A 96 16.65 6.82 0.27
N ASN A 97 16.14 8.03 0.53
CA ASN A 97 16.90 9.27 0.42
C ASN A 97 17.89 9.42 1.60
N PRO A 98 19.22 9.46 1.35
CA PRO A 98 20.22 9.63 2.42
C PRO A 98 20.20 11.01 3.09
N HIS A 99 19.62 12.01 2.43
CA HIS A 99 19.58 13.41 2.88
C HIS A 99 18.19 13.78 3.41
N VAL A 100 17.46 12.81 3.97
CA VAL A 100 16.14 13.06 4.54
C VAL A 100 16.25 13.67 5.93
N ASP A 101 15.60 14.80 6.12
CA ASP A 101 15.50 15.53 7.38
C ASP A 101 14.19 15.22 8.11
N ASN A 102 13.79 13.94 8.11
CA ASN A 102 12.51 13.55 8.67
C ASN A 102 12.49 13.81 10.19
N GLY A 103 11.57 14.66 10.64
CA GLY A 103 11.46 15.07 12.05
C GLY A 103 12.50 16.11 12.51
N VAL A 104 13.29 16.67 11.59
CA VAL A 104 14.27 17.74 11.88
C VAL A 104 13.87 19.01 11.13
N ILE A 105 13.85 20.15 11.83
CA ILE A 105 13.58 21.45 11.19
C ILE A 105 14.89 21.94 10.58
N THR A 106 15.10 21.64 9.29
CA THR A 106 16.25 22.12 8.52
C THR A 106 15.86 23.29 7.60
N PRO A 107 16.81 24.17 7.22
CA PRO A 107 16.53 25.31 6.34
C PRO A 107 16.04 24.93 4.93
N ASP A 108 16.42 23.75 4.44
CA ASP A 108 16.01 23.16 3.17
C ASP A 108 14.74 22.31 3.30
N GLY A 109 14.44 21.80 4.50
CA GLY A 109 13.16 21.14 4.81
C GLY A 109 12.93 19.85 4.02
N ASN A 110 14.00 19.11 3.68
CA ASN A 110 13.91 17.93 2.83
C ASN A 110 13.28 16.74 3.56
N THR A 111 11.96 16.65 3.52
CA THR A 111 11.18 15.57 4.14
C THR A 111 10.94 14.38 3.22
N ASN A 112 11.49 14.38 2.00
CA ASN A 112 11.29 13.27 1.07
C ASN A 112 12.08 12.04 1.51
N LEU A 113 11.37 10.95 1.81
CA LEU A 113 11.94 9.69 2.31
C LEU A 113 12.62 8.85 1.21
N ILE A 114 12.31 9.10 -0.05
CA ILE A 114 12.73 8.26 -1.18
C ILE A 114 13.23 9.08 -2.37
N VAL A 115 14.02 8.45 -3.22
CA VAL A 115 14.47 9.03 -4.48
C VAL A 115 13.69 8.36 -5.59
N HIS A 116 12.75 9.09 -6.18
CA HIS A 116 11.89 8.59 -7.24
C HIS A 116 12.65 8.25 -8.53
N ASN A 117 12.26 7.14 -9.14
CA ASN A 117 12.64 6.79 -10.51
C ASN A 117 11.38 6.81 -11.39
N PHE A 118 10.89 8.02 -11.71
CA PHE A 118 9.63 8.21 -12.44
C PHE A 118 9.47 7.33 -13.70
N PRO A 119 10.50 7.09 -14.54
CA PRO A 119 10.40 6.13 -15.65
C PRO A 119 9.96 4.71 -15.27
N GLN A 120 10.40 4.18 -14.12
CA GLN A 120 10.03 2.84 -13.63
C GLN A 120 8.65 2.82 -12.93
N GLU A 121 8.11 3.99 -12.56
CA GLU A 121 6.82 4.13 -11.88
C GLU A 121 5.64 4.39 -12.85
N GLN A 122 5.96 4.71 -14.11
CA GLN A 122 5.00 4.99 -15.18
C GLN A 122 4.41 3.71 -15.79
N PHE A 123 3.24 3.86 -16.42
CA PHE A 123 2.57 2.76 -17.11
C PHE A 123 3.30 2.42 -18.43
N PRO A 124 3.43 1.13 -18.82
CA PRO A 124 2.95 -0.07 -18.15
C PRO A 124 3.81 -0.48 -16.95
N TRP A 125 3.16 -0.82 -15.84
CA TRP A 125 3.85 -1.18 -14.61
C TRP A 125 4.40 -2.61 -14.67
N GLY A 126 5.62 -2.79 -14.18
CA GLY A 126 6.25 -4.08 -13.93
C GLY A 126 6.82 -4.15 -12.51
N GLY A 127 7.34 -5.33 -12.16
CA GLY A 127 8.10 -5.55 -10.94
C GLY A 127 7.44 -5.06 -9.65
N THR A 128 8.24 -4.45 -8.78
CA THR A 128 7.80 -3.87 -7.51
C THR A 128 6.71 -2.80 -7.68
N THR A 129 6.82 -1.95 -8.71
CA THR A 129 5.81 -0.92 -9.02
C THR A 129 4.42 -1.53 -9.20
N LEU A 130 4.30 -2.62 -9.97
CA LEU A 130 3.03 -3.30 -10.18
C LEU A 130 2.49 -3.89 -8.87
N ALA A 131 3.33 -4.60 -8.14
CA ALA A 131 2.94 -5.27 -6.91
C ALA A 131 2.45 -4.29 -5.83
N VAL A 132 3.16 -3.17 -5.60
CA VAL A 132 2.73 -2.14 -4.65
C VAL A 132 1.38 -1.53 -5.06
N ARG A 133 1.19 -1.24 -6.36
CA ARG A 133 -0.09 -0.71 -6.86
C ARG A 133 -1.26 -1.67 -6.67
N LEU A 134 -1.04 -2.98 -6.85
CA LEU A 134 -2.06 -3.98 -6.56
C LEU A 134 -2.42 -4.01 -5.06
N VAL A 135 -1.43 -3.91 -4.17
CA VAL A 135 -1.66 -3.81 -2.73
C VAL A 135 -2.43 -2.53 -2.37
N ARG A 136 -2.16 -1.40 -3.01
CA ARG A 136 -2.98 -0.19 -2.84
C ARG A 136 -4.44 -0.41 -3.26
N LEU A 137 -4.67 -1.06 -4.39
CA LEU A 137 -6.02 -1.37 -4.86
C LEU A 137 -6.74 -2.37 -3.96
N LEU A 138 -6.01 -3.30 -3.33
CA LEU A 138 -6.56 -4.15 -2.26
C LEU A 138 -7.06 -3.30 -1.08
N SER A 139 -6.29 -2.31 -0.63
CA SER A 139 -6.71 -1.39 0.45
C SER A 139 -7.94 -0.57 0.06
N VAL A 140 -8.02 -0.12 -1.20
CA VAL A 140 -9.23 0.54 -1.72
C VAL A 140 -10.43 -0.41 -1.67
N ALA A 141 -10.29 -1.65 -2.15
CA ALA A 141 -11.36 -2.64 -2.14
C ALA A 141 -11.83 -2.97 -0.72
N MET A 142 -10.91 -3.15 0.23
CA MET A 142 -11.24 -3.39 1.65
C MET A 142 -11.96 -2.17 2.27
N SER A 143 -11.54 -0.96 1.92
CA SER A 143 -12.19 0.27 2.39
C SER A 143 -13.61 0.41 1.82
N THR A 144 -13.80 0.14 0.52
CA THR A 144 -15.13 0.12 -0.11
C THR A 144 -16.02 -0.96 0.51
N MET A 145 -15.47 -2.14 0.79
CA MET A 145 -16.19 -3.22 1.49
C MET A 145 -16.62 -2.80 2.90
N THR A 146 -15.79 -2.02 3.60
CA THR A 146 -16.15 -1.48 4.91
C THR A 146 -17.36 -0.55 4.82
N VAL A 147 -17.38 0.38 3.86
CA VAL A 147 -18.53 1.27 3.63
C VAL A 147 -19.78 0.45 3.27
N TYR A 148 -19.63 -0.57 2.43
CA TYR A 148 -20.72 -1.48 2.10
C TYR A 148 -21.28 -2.15 3.35
N ILE A 149 -20.44 -2.78 4.16
CA ILE A 149 -20.86 -3.47 5.39
C ILE A 149 -21.55 -2.49 6.35
N LEU A 150 -20.99 -1.29 6.54
CA LEU A 150 -21.61 -0.25 7.37
C LEU A 150 -23.00 0.15 6.87
N SER A 151 -23.19 0.23 5.55
CA SER A 151 -24.51 0.52 4.97
C SER A 151 -25.53 -0.61 5.16
N LEU A 152 -25.10 -1.83 5.48
CA LEU A 152 -26.01 -2.93 5.85
C LEU A 152 -26.47 -2.85 7.32
N ILE A 153 -25.78 -2.07 8.15
CA ILE A 153 -25.99 -1.98 9.61
C ILE A 153 -27.10 -0.98 9.98
N HIS A 154 -27.89 -0.47 9.02
CA HIS A 154 -28.96 0.49 9.31
C HIS A 154 -29.96 -0.02 10.37
N ILE A 155 -30.09 0.79 11.44
CA ILE A 155 -31.18 0.92 12.43
C ILE A 155 -32.40 1.55 11.76
#